data_AF-A0A967PD81-F1
#
_entry.id   AF-A0A967PD81-F1
#
_cell.length_a   1.000
_cell.length_b   1.000
_cell.length_c   1.000
_cell.angle_alpha   90.00
_cell.angle_beta   90.00
_cell.angle_gamma   90.00
#
_symmetry.space_group_name_H-M   'P 1'
#
loop_
_entity.id
_entity.type
_entity.pdbx_description
1 polymer ?
#
loop_
_entity_poly.entity_id
_entity_poly.type
_entity_poly.pdbx_seq_one_letter_code
_entity_poly.pdbx_strand_id
1 'polypeptide(L)' 'MGRPSNLVVVGHGELESELRHHVAVAGLTDRVVMIGGVDRPEAWIARADLFVLAS' A
#
# COMPACT_ATOMS: atom_id res chain seq x y z
N MET A 1 -13.83 -16.56 7.63
CA MET A 1 -13.88 -15.07 7.64
C MET A 1 -12.45 -14.55 7.57
N GLY A 2 -12.16 -13.57 6.72
CA GLY A 2 -10.83 -12.96 6.63
C GLY A 2 -10.50 -12.13 7.88
N ARG A 3 -9.22 -12.06 8.27
CA ARG A 3 -8.74 -11.17 9.33
C ARG A 3 -8.71 -9.72 8.81
N PRO A 4 -9.02 -8.70 9.63
CA PRO A 4 -8.81 -7.32 9.23
C PRO A 4 -7.32 -7.08 8.95
N SER A 5 -7.03 -6.42 7.83
CA SER A 5 -5.68 -6.20 7.31
C SER A 5 -5.56 -4.80 6.69
N ASN A 6 -4.37 -4.20 6.80
CA ASN A 6 -4.02 -2.94 6.17
C ASN A 6 -2.98 -3.19 5.07
N LEU A 7 -3.09 -2.47 3.96
CA LEU A 7 -2.12 -2.47 2.88
C LEU A 7 -1.29 -1.19 2.97
N VAL A 8 0.03 -1.33 2.98
CA VAL A 8 0.97 -0.21 2.87
C VAL A 8 1.62 -0.28 1.49
N VAL A 9 1.45 0.78 0.70
CA VAL A 9 2.10 0.94 -0.61
C VAL A 9 3.30 1.85 -0.43
N VAL A 10 4.48 1.32 -0.74
CA VAL A 10 5.77 2.01 -0.61
C VAL A 10 6.27 2.40 -2.00
N GLY A 11 6.69 3.65 -2.16
CA GLY A 11 7.14 4.22 -3.42
C GLY A 11 6.25 5.37 -3.91
N HIS A 12 6.66 5.97 -5.02
CA HIS A 12 5.95 7.02 -5.73
C HIS A 12 6.05 6.76 -7.25
N GLY A 13 5.14 7.31 -8.04
CA GLY A 13 5.21 7.20 -9.50
C GLY A 13 4.08 7.91 -10.21
N GLU A 14 4.13 7.92 -11.53
CA GLU A 14 3.15 8.61 -12.39
C GLU A 14 1.71 8.11 -12.16
N LEU A 15 1.55 6.86 -11.75
CA LEU A 15 0.26 6.21 -11.51
C LEU A 15 -0.28 6.41 -10.08
N GLU A 16 0.38 7.17 -9.21
CA GLU A 16 -0.06 7.32 -7.81
C GLU A 16 -1.48 7.91 -7.73
N SER A 17 -1.80 8.92 -8.56
CA SER A 17 -3.14 9.53 -8.56
C SER A 17 -4.22 8.55 -9.01
N GLU A 18 -3.92 7.71 -10.02
CA GLU A 18 -4.84 6.67 -10.50
C GLU A 18 -5.06 5.61 -9.42
N LEU A 19 -3.98 5.17 -8.76
CA LEU A 19 -4.07 4.22 -7.66
C LEU A 19 -4.92 4.77 -6.50
N ARG A 20 -4.77 6.05 -6.15
CA ARG A 20 -5.59 6.71 -5.11
C ARG A 20 -7.07 6.72 -5.52
N HIS A 21 -7.37 6.99 -6.79
CA HIS A 21 -8.72 6.92 -7.31
C HIS A 21 -9.31 5.50 -7.19
N HIS A 22 -8.56 4.47 -7.58
CA HIS A 22 -8.99 3.08 -7.45
C HIS A 22 -9.24 2.66 -5.99
N VAL A 23 -8.39 3.09 -5.05
CA VAL A 23 -8.59 2.85 -3.61
C VAL A 23 -9.90 3.48 -3.12
N ALA A 24 -10.20 4.71 -3.54
CA ALA A 24 -11.42 5.40 -3.16
C ALA A 24 -12.66 4.73 -3.75
N VAL A 25 -12.64 4.38 -5.04
CA VAL A 25 -13.74 3.66 -5.72
C VAL A 25 -13.99 2.29 -5.08
N ALA A 26 -12.94 1.61 -4.62
CA ALA A 26 -13.05 0.34 -3.92
C ALA A 26 -13.52 0.46 -2.45
N GLY A 27 -13.67 1.69 -1.92
CA GLY A 27 -14.03 1.91 -0.52
C GLY A 27 -12.95 1.48 0.48
N LEU A 28 -11.68 1.50 0.05
CA LEU A 28 -10.53 1.00 0.83
C LEU A 28 -9.67 2.10 1.45
N THR A 29 -10.12 3.36 1.40
CA THR A 29 -9.35 4.53 1.87
C THR A 29 -8.86 4.39 3.32
N ASP A 30 -9.64 3.75 4.20
CA ASP A 30 -9.27 3.55 5.61
C ASP A 30 -8.29 2.38 5.84
N ARG A 31 -7.98 1.61 4.79
CA ARG A 31 -7.16 0.39 4.87
C ARG A 31 -5.94 0.39 3.96
N VAL A 32 -5.83 1.35 3.05
CA VAL A 32 -4.68 1.47 2.13
C VAL A 32 -3.94 2.77 2.42
N VAL A 33 -2.69 2.64 2.84
CA VAL A 33 -1.81 3.77 3.14
C VAL A 33 -0.70 3.84 2.11
N MET A 34 -0.67 4.93 1.33
CA MET A 34 0.41 5.22 0.40
C MET A 34 1.40 6.15 1.07
N ILE A 35 2.57 5.63 1.44
CA ILE A 35 3.54 6.35 2.27
C ILE A 35 4.60 7.12 1.45
N GLY A 36 4.54 7.03 0.12
CA GLY A 36 5.54 7.64 -0.76
C GLY A 36 6.87 6.89 -0.77
N GLY A 37 7.90 7.52 -1.35
CA GLY A 37 9.27 7.02 -1.32
C GLY A 37 9.87 7.04 0.10
N VAL A 38 10.63 6.01 0.44
CA VAL A 38 11.31 5.88 1.74
C VAL A 38 12.76 5.46 1.54
N ASP A 39 13.66 5.90 2.42
CA ASP A 39 15.09 5.54 2.34
C ASP A 39 15.35 4.05 2.65
N ARG A 40 14.50 3.46 3.50
CA ARG A 40 14.68 2.11 4.05
C ARG A 40 13.40 1.26 3.89
N PRO A 41 13.08 0.79 2.68
CA PRO A 41 11.89 -0.02 2.44
C PRO A 41 11.92 -1.36 3.19
N GLU A 42 13.10 -1.91 3.48
CA GLU A 42 13.26 -3.18 4.19
C GLU A 42 12.69 -3.15 5.62
N ALA A 43 12.64 -1.96 6.25
CA ALA A 43 12.04 -1.80 7.57
C ALA A 43 10.51 -2.01 7.55
N TRP A 44 9.86 -1.66 6.43
CA TRP A 44 8.43 -1.91 6.24
C TRP A 44 8.17 -3.38 5.92
N ILE A 45 9.01 -3.98 5.08
CA ILE A 45 8.93 -5.41 4.73
C ILE A 45 9.08 -6.27 5.98
N ALA A 46 10.07 -5.98 6.85
CA ALA A 46 10.33 -6.74 8.06
C ALA A 46 9.18 -6.70 9.09
N ARG A 47 8.31 -5.68 9.03
CA ARG A 47 7.15 -5.51 9.92
C ARG A 47 5.86 -6.08 9.32
N ALA A 48 5.84 -6.41 8.04
CA ALA A 48 4.64 -6.86 7.35
C ALA A 48 4.40 -8.36 7.58
N ASP A 49 3.14 -8.75 7.75
CA ASP A 49 2.76 -10.17 7.75
C ASP A 49 2.91 -10.80 6.35
N LEU A 50 2.85 -9.97 5.31
CA LEU A 50 2.94 -10.39 3.91
C LEU A 50 3.61 -9.29 3.05
N PHE A 51 4.53 -9.70 2.18
CA PHE A 51 5.09 -8.88 1.12
C PHE A 51 4.47 -9.27 -0.23
N VAL A 52 4.06 -8.28 -1.02
CA VAL A 52 3.44 -8.49 -2.34
C VAL A 52 4.20 -7.68 -3.38
N LEU A 53 4.62 -8.35 -4.46
CA LEU A 53 5.13 -7.74 -5.68
C LEU A 53 4.13 -8.05 -6.79
N ALA A 54 3.32 -7.05 -7.19
CA ALA A 54 2.23 -7.21 -8.15
C ALA A 54 2.62 -6.75 -9.57
N SER A 55 3.88 -7.02 -9.95
CA SER A 55 4.48 -6.65 -11.23
C SER A 55 4.02 -7.53 -12.38
#